data_AF-A0A1K1MCG7-F1
#
_entry.id   AF-A0A1K1MCG7-F1
#
_cell.length_a   1.000
_cell.length_b   1.000
_cell.length_c   1.000
_cell.angle_alpha   90.00
_cell.angle_beta   90.00
_cell.angle_gamma   90.00
#
_symmetry.space_group_name_H-M   'P 1'
#
loop_
_entity.id
_entity.type
_entity.pdbx_description
1 polymer ?
#
loop_
_entity_poly.entity_id
_entity_poly.type
_entity_poly.pdbx_seq_one_letter_code
_entity_poly.pdbx_strand_id
1 'polypeptide(L)'
;MDILGFKITENHDLKQPYNKFAGQLSKWYNGGEIPVLASQDMRLTLELQRQKLRSLGLDMKCGLTTVQSKYGDTGGLTYCDRIFSNSIVSGNAQLNRSISDKSQGVIFDEKLGITAVIQDLKGETRPSADMALCCPHCGAPSTLGELESGCRFCDTQFLMSELFPKVMNIFIGRKKDNSPKNKRDFAICLAVGIVPMLIYALISGSDSLAETIAAGIITGGVIGVSLFVFKKMIETFALMGKTARGGSQALSSVHYLSKIKRHDPEFSTEYFRDKAISLFRMAVYSKNAGELTCCKCQCPKKLADIIEADIYNFGVNSCKIKDEVCNADVTLYLDTLHYKNGKIKDRTDKVRMNMRKRIKKPTELGFSFRAVSCPSCGASFDAHKAKACPFCHAEYDIEENDWVVTDIR
;
A
#
# COMPACT_ATOMS: atom_id res chain seq x y z
N MET A 1 -0.52 25.74 -3.36
CA MET A 1 -1.79 25.90 -2.63
C MET A 1 -1.77 24.94 -1.45
N ASP A 2 -1.60 25.46 -0.23
CA ASP A 2 -1.69 24.67 1.00
C ASP A 2 -3.16 24.48 1.35
N ILE A 3 -3.69 23.29 1.08
CA ILE A 3 -4.98 22.84 1.61
C ILE A 3 -4.65 21.65 2.50
N LEU A 4 -5.01 21.72 3.78
CA LEU A 4 -4.82 20.65 4.77
C LEU A 4 -3.35 20.23 5.05
N GLY A 5 -2.38 21.14 4.90
CA GLY A 5 -0.97 20.87 5.20
C GLY A 5 -0.22 20.07 4.12
N PHE A 6 -0.81 19.96 2.93
CA PHE A 6 -0.18 19.31 1.79
C PHE A 6 0.42 20.33 0.83
N LYS A 7 1.72 20.17 0.53
CA LYS A 7 2.38 20.90 -0.56
C LYS A 7 2.41 20.01 -1.80
N ILE A 8 1.80 20.50 -2.88
CA ILE A 8 1.97 19.94 -4.23
C ILE A 8 3.33 20.45 -4.72
N THR A 9 4.33 19.59 -4.77
CA THR A 9 5.64 19.90 -5.35
C THR A 9 5.91 19.00 -6.54
N GLU A 10 6.35 19.58 -7.65
CA GLU A 10 6.99 18.85 -8.74
C GLU A 10 8.35 18.36 -8.22
N ASN A 11 8.36 17.19 -7.60
CA ASN A 11 9.56 16.64 -6.99
C ASN A 11 10.39 15.90 -8.05
N HIS A 12 11.14 16.65 -8.86
CA HIS A 12 12.13 16.08 -9.77
C HIS A 12 13.11 15.13 -9.05
N ASP A 13 13.39 15.38 -7.77
CA ASP A 13 14.27 14.59 -6.91
C ASP A 13 13.70 13.22 -6.48
N LEU A 14 12.38 13.00 -6.56
CA LEU A 14 11.76 11.73 -6.17
C LEU A 14 11.58 10.72 -7.32
N LYS A 15 11.82 11.17 -8.55
CA LYS A 15 11.75 10.33 -9.75
C LYS A 15 12.76 9.20 -9.73
N GLN A 16 14.00 9.51 -9.33
CA GLN A 16 15.08 8.55 -9.25
C GLN A 16 14.83 7.47 -8.18
N PRO A 17 14.53 7.78 -6.90
CA PRO A 17 14.25 6.76 -5.89
C PRO A 17 13.00 5.94 -6.23
N TYR A 18 11.95 6.55 -6.80
CA TYR A 18 10.77 5.83 -7.27
C TYR A 18 11.11 4.78 -8.35
N ASN A 19 11.80 5.19 -9.42
CA ASN A 19 12.16 4.27 -10.52
C ASN A 19 13.14 3.19 -10.06
N LYS A 20 14.11 3.55 -9.22
CA LYS A 20 15.05 2.61 -8.60
C LYS A 20 14.30 1.56 -7.78
N PHE A 21 13.33 1.99 -6.96
CA PHE A 21 12.51 1.07 -6.17
C PHE A 21 11.64 0.16 -7.05
N ALA A 22 10.99 0.69 -8.08
CA ALA A 22 10.22 -0.13 -9.02
C ALA A 22 11.07 -1.23 -9.68
N GLY A 23 12.30 -0.91 -10.07
CA GLY A 23 13.28 -1.88 -10.56
C GLY A 23 13.68 -2.91 -9.50
N GLN A 24 13.95 -2.49 -8.27
CA GLN A 24 14.26 -3.40 -7.16
C GLN A 24 13.09 -4.33 -6.83
N LEU A 25 11.85 -3.83 -6.88
CA LEU A 25 10.65 -4.62 -6.64
C LEU A 25 10.46 -5.70 -7.72
N SER A 26 10.71 -5.37 -8.99
CA SER A 26 10.75 -6.36 -10.08
C SER A 26 11.80 -7.45 -9.81
N LYS A 27 13.02 -7.07 -9.42
CA LYS A 27 14.08 -8.03 -9.06
C LYS A 27 13.72 -8.91 -7.86
N TRP A 28 13.03 -8.36 -6.86
CA TRP A 28 12.52 -9.13 -5.72
C TRP A 28 11.58 -10.25 -6.17
N TYR A 29 10.58 -9.93 -6.99
CA TYR A 29 9.61 -10.93 -7.45
C TYR A 29 10.24 -11.96 -8.41
N ASN A 30 11.22 -11.57 -9.23
CA ASN A 30 11.81 -12.47 -10.22
C ASN A 30 13.00 -13.29 -9.70
N GLY A 31 13.83 -12.73 -8.81
CA GLY A 31 15.09 -13.32 -8.33
C GLY A 31 15.23 -13.38 -6.82
N GLY A 32 14.44 -12.61 -6.06
CA GLY A 32 14.52 -12.57 -4.60
C GLY A 32 15.53 -11.59 -4.03
N GLU A 33 16.08 -10.69 -4.83
CA GLU A 33 16.93 -9.60 -4.35
C GLU A 33 16.10 -8.64 -3.49
N ILE A 34 16.44 -8.52 -2.20
CA ILE A 34 15.71 -7.67 -1.25
C ILE A 34 15.83 -6.19 -1.68
N PRO A 35 14.72 -5.45 -1.81
CA PRO A 35 14.80 -4.04 -2.19
C PRO A 35 15.50 -3.20 -1.12
N VAL A 36 16.65 -2.62 -1.46
CA VAL A 36 17.44 -1.77 -0.54
C VAL A 36 16.61 -0.57 -0.08
N LEU A 37 15.79 0.01 -0.96
CA LEU A 37 14.92 1.13 -0.62
C LEU A 37 13.69 0.73 0.18
N ALA A 38 13.32 -0.55 0.33
CA ALA A 38 12.20 -0.93 1.19
C ALA A 38 12.54 -0.69 2.66
N SER A 39 11.61 -0.09 3.41
CA SER A 39 11.65 -0.04 4.86
C SER A 39 11.65 -1.45 5.47
N GLN A 40 11.96 -1.56 6.76
CA GLN A 40 11.96 -2.85 7.45
C GLN A 40 10.58 -3.52 7.41
N ASP A 41 9.51 -2.77 7.72
CA ASP A 41 8.13 -3.25 7.65
C ASP A 41 7.77 -3.75 6.25
N MET A 42 8.21 -3.02 5.22
CA MET A 42 7.98 -3.38 3.82
C MET A 42 8.75 -4.65 3.42
N ARG A 43 10.02 -4.79 3.83
CA ARG A 43 10.81 -6.01 3.60
C ARG A 43 10.17 -7.23 4.26
N LEU A 44 9.75 -7.11 5.52
CA LEU A 44 9.06 -8.17 6.24
C LEU A 44 7.75 -8.56 5.54
N THR A 45 6.97 -7.56 5.14
CA THR A 45 5.72 -7.78 4.40
C THR A 45 5.94 -8.53 3.09
N LEU A 46 6.95 -8.13 2.31
CA LEU A 46 7.33 -8.80 1.05
C LEU A 46 7.78 -10.25 1.30
N GLU A 47 8.57 -10.49 2.35
CA GLU A 47 9.03 -11.82 2.73
C GLU A 47 7.86 -12.74 3.11
N LEU A 48 6.97 -12.27 3.99
CA LEU A 48 5.77 -13.01 4.41
C LEU A 48 4.86 -13.30 3.23
N GLN A 49 4.65 -12.35 2.32
CA GLN A 49 3.86 -12.56 1.11
C GLN A 49 4.46 -13.66 0.24
N ARG A 50 5.78 -13.64 0.02
CA ARG A 50 6.47 -14.66 -0.77
C ARG A 50 6.37 -16.04 -0.13
N GLN A 51 6.51 -16.12 1.20
CA GLN A 51 6.32 -17.37 1.95
C GLN A 51 4.88 -17.89 1.81
N LYS A 52 3.88 -17.01 1.88
CA LYS A 52 2.47 -17.36 1.68
C LYS A 52 2.18 -17.88 0.28
N LEU A 53 2.68 -17.21 -0.76
CA LEU A 53 2.53 -17.67 -2.14
C LEU A 53 3.12 -19.07 -2.31
N ARG A 54 4.35 -19.29 -1.81
CA ARG A 54 5.02 -20.58 -1.87
C ARG A 54 4.29 -21.69 -1.12
N SER A 55 3.72 -21.40 0.04
CA SER A 55 2.95 -22.39 0.82
C SER A 55 1.65 -22.80 0.12
N LEU A 56 1.12 -21.92 -0.73
CA LEU A 56 -0.02 -22.20 -1.61
C LEU A 56 0.38 -22.81 -2.96
N GLY A 57 1.66 -23.09 -3.19
CA GLY A 57 2.15 -23.61 -4.47
C GLY A 57 2.18 -22.59 -5.61
N LEU A 58 2.14 -21.30 -5.28
CA LEU A 58 2.14 -20.19 -6.23
C LEU A 58 3.53 -19.57 -6.40
N ASP A 59 3.79 -19.07 -7.60
CA ASP A 59 4.93 -18.22 -7.91
C ASP A 59 4.46 -16.94 -8.60
N MET A 60 4.84 -15.79 -8.05
CA MET A 60 4.47 -14.46 -8.55
C MET A 60 5.70 -13.80 -9.16
N LYS A 61 5.59 -13.41 -10.43
CA LYS A 61 6.62 -12.68 -11.18
C LYS A 61 6.09 -11.32 -11.59
N CYS A 62 6.96 -10.32 -11.57
CA CYS A 62 6.63 -8.94 -11.93
C CYS A 62 7.65 -8.42 -12.94
N GLY A 63 7.25 -8.25 -14.20
CA GLY A 63 8.06 -7.63 -15.23
C GLY A 63 7.89 -6.11 -15.21
N LEU A 64 9.00 -5.37 -15.20
CA LEU A 64 8.94 -3.91 -15.28
C LEU A 64 8.82 -3.48 -16.74
N THR A 65 7.78 -2.70 -17.04
CA THR A 65 7.60 -2.04 -18.32
C THR A 65 7.59 -0.53 -18.08
N THR A 66 8.63 0.17 -18.52
CA THR A 66 8.66 1.63 -18.44
C THR A 66 7.94 2.20 -19.65
N VAL A 67 6.89 2.98 -19.42
CA VAL A 67 6.29 3.77 -20.51
C VAL A 67 7.13 5.03 -20.69
N GLN A 68 7.77 5.20 -21.84
CA GLN A 68 8.28 6.49 -22.29
C GLN A 68 7.07 7.42 -22.46
N SER A 69 6.68 8.16 -21.42
CA SER A 69 5.67 9.20 -21.59
C SER A 69 6.35 10.46 -22.15
N LYS A 70 5.81 10.96 -23.26
CA LYS A 70 6.09 12.32 -23.77
C LYS A 70 5.39 13.41 -22.93
N TYR A 71 4.53 13.01 -21.98
CA TYR A 71 3.77 13.89 -21.09
C TYR A 71 3.62 13.24 -19.71
N GLY A 72 4.05 13.94 -18.66
CA GLY A 72 3.70 13.65 -17.26
C GLY A 72 4.88 13.22 -16.40
N ASP A 73 5.39 14.15 -15.61
CA ASP A 73 6.33 13.89 -14.52
C ASP A 73 5.75 13.00 -13.43
N THR A 74 6.62 12.45 -12.60
CA THR A 74 6.25 11.84 -11.32
C THR A 74 5.50 12.87 -10.47
N GLY A 75 4.18 12.72 -10.40
CA GLY A 75 3.32 13.54 -9.55
C GLY A 75 3.24 12.92 -8.15
N GLY A 76 3.25 13.76 -7.12
CA GLY A 76 3.11 13.28 -5.76
C GLY A 76 2.59 14.31 -4.78
N LEU A 77 2.07 13.81 -3.66
CA LEU A 77 1.63 14.61 -2.54
C LEU A 77 2.68 14.48 -1.43
N THR A 78 3.24 15.60 -0.98
CA THR A 78 4.20 15.60 0.11
C THR A 78 3.55 16.12 1.39
N TYR A 79 3.78 15.40 2.48
CA TYR A 79 3.42 15.79 3.83
C TYR A 79 4.61 15.60 4.76
N CYS A 80 4.54 16.27 5.91
CA CYS A 80 5.67 16.46 6.78
C CYS A 80 5.25 16.17 8.23
N ASP A 81 6.00 15.32 8.93
CA ASP A 81 5.91 15.17 10.38
C ASP A 81 7.06 15.92 11.07
N ARG A 82 7.37 15.69 12.35
CA ARG A 82 8.46 16.44 12.99
C ARG A 82 9.83 16.15 12.35
N ILE A 83 10.09 14.90 11.95
CA ILE A 83 11.41 14.42 11.53
C ILE A 83 11.48 14.20 10.01
N PHE A 84 10.40 13.72 9.40
CA PHE A 84 10.42 13.26 8.02
C PHE A 84 9.55 14.09 7.08
N SER A 85 9.99 14.10 5.82
CA SER A 85 9.19 14.41 4.65
C SER A 85 8.76 13.09 4.02
N ASN A 86 7.46 12.91 3.88
CA ASN A 86 6.88 11.72 3.27
C ASN A 86 6.14 12.13 2.00
N SER A 87 6.45 11.46 0.91
CA SER A 87 5.91 11.78 -0.40
C SER A 87 5.22 10.56 -1.00
N ILE A 88 3.92 10.69 -1.27
CA ILE A 88 3.15 9.72 -2.02
C ILE A 88 3.45 9.96 -3.49
N VAL A 89 4.26 9.12 -4.11
CA VAL A 89 4.74 9.29 -5.49
C VAL A 89 4.07 8.28 -6.39
N SER A 90 3.42 8.78 -7.44
CA SER A 90 2.92 7.97 -8.54
C SER A 90 3.71 8.30 -9.79
N GLY A 91 4.19 7.28 -10.49
CA GLY A 91 4.99 7.46 -11.69
C GLY A 91 4.48 6.66 -12.88
N ASN A 92 5.29 6.67 -13.92
CA ASN A 92 5.04 6.01 -15.21
C ASN A 92 5.51 4.54 -15.26
N ALA A 93 6.15 4.04 -14.20
CA ALA A 93 6.49 2.62 -14.09
C ALA A 93 5.22 1.76 -14.06
N GLN A 94 5.14 0.80 -14.99
CA GLN A 94 4.10 -0.24 -15.00
C GLN A 94 4.73 -1.60 -14.70
N LEU A 95 4.07 -2.40 -13.87
CA LEU A 95 4.42 -3.80 -13.67
C LEU A 95 3.44 -4.69 -14.43
N ASN A 96 3.97 -5.67 -15.15
CA ASN A 96 3.20 -6.81 -15.64
C ASN A 96 3.37 -7.92 -14.60
N ARG A 97 2.33 -8.16 -13.81
CA ARG A 97 2.32 -9.20 -12.79
C ARG A 97 1.70 -10.45 -13.37
N SER A 98 2.43 -11.57 -13.27
CA SER A 98 1.92 -12.91 -13.55
C SER A 98 1.99 -13.75 -12.27
N ILE A 99 0.93 -14.50 -12.00
CA ILE A 99 0.89 -15.48 -10.90
C ILE A 99 0.64 -16.84 -11.53
N SER A 100 1.57 -17.76 -11.25
CA SER A 100 1.53 -19.12 -11.73
C SER A 100 1.28 -20.10 -10.60
N ASP A 101 0.49 -21.12 -10.90
CA ASP A 101 0.28 -22.29 -10.08
C ASP A 101 1.15 -23.42 -10.64
N LYS A 102 1.91 -24.10 -9.78
CA LYS A 102 2.79 -25.22 -10.20
C LYS A 102 2.07 -26.29 -11.01
N SER A 103 0.76 -26.45 -10.83
CA SER A 103 -0.05 -27.47 -11.52
C SER A 103 -0.70 -26.98 -12.82
N GLN A 104 -0.94 -25.68 -12.98
CA GLN A 104 -1.75 -25.12 -14.09
C GLN A 104 -1.00 -24.10 -14.96
N GLY A 105 0.23 -23.72 -14.59
CA GLY A 105 0.94 -22.64 -15.26
C GLY A 105 0.39 -21.27 -14.83
N VAL A 106 0.41 -20.28 -15.74
CA VAL A 106 -0.05 -18.92 -15.43
C VAL A 106 -1.58 -18.90 -15.29
N ILE A 107 -2.07 -18.54 -14.10
CA ILE A 107 -3.51 -18.49 -13.77
C ILE A 107 -4.05 -17.07 -13.61
N PHE A 108 -3.15 -16.08 -13.55
CA PHE A 108 -3.51 -14.67 -13.41
C PHE A 108 -2.41 -13.80 -14.02
N ASP A 109 -2.81 -12.81 -14.82
CA ASP A 109 -1.90 -11.84 -15.42
C ASP A 109 -2.60 -10.46 -15.45
N GLU A 110 -1.91 -9.41 -14.99
CA GLU A 110 -2.45 -8.06 -14.95
C GLU A 110 -1.36 -6.98 -15.05
N LYS A 111 -1.71 -5.86 -15.70
CA LYS A 111 -0.89 -4.65 -15.71
C LYS A 111 -1.25 -3.71 -14.56
N LEU A 112 -0.22 -3.21 -13.88
CA LEU A 112 -0.35 -2.48 -12.64
C LEU A 112 0.44 -1.19 -12.69
N GLY A 113 -0.14 -0.12 -12.14
CA GLY A 113 0.61 1.07 -11.72
C GLY A 113 1.13 0.88 -10.30
N ILE A 114 2.27 1.49 -9.99
CA ILE A 114 2.79 1.56 -8.63
C ILE A 114 2.64 2.99 -8.11
N THR A 115 2.18 3.10 -6.87
CA THR A 115 2.33 4.31 -6.06
C THR A 115 3.13 3.92 -4.83
N ALA A 116 4.17 4.69 -4.50
CA ALA A 116 5.05 4.42 -3.37
C ALA A 116 5.02 5.59 -2.38
N VAL A 117 5.03 5.28 -1.08
CA VAL A 117 5.25 6.29 -0.03
C VAL A 117 6.73 6.33 0.26
N ILE A 118 7.40 7.38 -0.21
CA ILE A 118 8.83 7.59 -0.03
C ILE A 118 9.03 8.54 1.16
N GLN A 119 9.67 8.05 2.20
CA GLN A 119 10.07 8.80 3.38
C GLN A 119 11.53 9.21 3.27
N ASP A 120 11.81 10.48 3.55
CA ASP A 120 13.16 11.03 3.66
C ASP A 120 13.25 11.98 4.87
N LEU A 121 14.46 12.28 5.32
CA LEU A 121 14.70 13.26 6.38
C LEU A 121 14.38 14.66 5.87
N LYS A 122 13.75 15.48 6.74
CA LYS A 122 13.68 16.91 6.47
C LYS A 122 15.08 17.51 6.54
N GLY A 123 15.35 18.52 5.72
CA GLY A 123 16.70 19.12 5.63
C GLY A 123 17.26 19.57 6.98
N GLU A 124 16.41 20.14 7.85
CA GLU A 124 16.79 20.66 9.18
C GLU A 124 16.85 19.58 10.27
N THR A 125 16.36 18.36 10.02
CA THR A 125 16.25 17.29 11.03
C THR A 125 17.29 16.19 10.81
N ARG A 126 18.22 16.40 9.87
CA ARG A 126 19.34 15.47 9.65
C ARG A 126 20.16 15.38 10.93
N PRO A 127 20.40 14.17 11.45
CA PRO A 127 21.18 13.99 12.66
C PRO A 127 22.61 14.48 12.46
N SER A 128 23.14 15.10 13.48
CA SER A 128 24.51 15.60 13.51
C SER A 128 25.51 14.45 13.62
N ALA A 129 26.73 14.67 13.12
CA ALA A 129 27.78 13.64 13.10
C ALA A 129 28.19 13.18 14.52
N ASP A 130 27.95 13.99 15.55
CA ASP A 130 28.20 13.70 16.96
C ASP A 130 27.08 12.93 17.66
N MET A 131 25.97 12.64 16.96
CA MET A 131 24.87 11.85 17.52
C MET A 131 25.39 10.50 18.03
N ALA A 132 25.25 10.26 19.34
CA ALA A 132 25.69 9.04 20.00
C ALA A 132 24.84 7.84 19.56
N LEU A 133 25.51 6.76 19.14
CA LEU A 133 24.91 5.55 18.60
C LEU A 133 25.71 4.32 19.04
N CYS A 134 25.14 3.14 18.91
CA CYS A 134 25.88 1.89 19.05
C CYS A 134 26.09 1.26 17.68
N CYS A 135 27.28 0.70 17.43
CA CYS A 135 27.54 -0.02 16.18
C CYS A 135 26.53 -1.17 16.02
N PRO A 136 25.80 -1.26 14.90
CA PRO A 136 24.76 -2.26 14.72
C PRO A 136 25.31 -3.69 14.56
N HIS A 137 26.61 -3.83 14.31
CA HIS A 137 27.27 -5.12 14.13
C HIS A 137 27.87 -5.65 15.45
N CYS A 138 28.63 -4.81 16.18
CA CYS A 138 29.34 -5.25 17.39
C CYS A 138 28.80 -4.67 18.71
N GLY A 139 27.86 -3.73 18.66
CA GLY A 139 27.27 -3.09 19.86
C GLY A 139 28.16 -2.04 20.53
N ALA A 140 29.35 -1.75 20.01
CA ALA A 140 30.24 -0.77 20.62
C ALA A 140 29.68 0.66 20.55
N PRO A 141 29.80 1.47 21.62
CA PRO A 141 29.46 2.90 21.59
C PRO A 141 30.28 3.64 20.52
N SER A 142 29.62 4.49 19.74
CA SER A 142 30.20 5.27 18.65
C SER A 142 29.34 6.51 18.37
N THR A 143 29.67 7.26 17.33
CA THR A 143 28.83 8.36 16.81
C THR A 143 28.43 8.12 15.35
N LEU A 144 27.45 8.87 14.84
CA LEU A 144 27.06 8.76 13.42
C LEU A 144 28.24 8.97 12.48
N GLY A 145 29.05 10.02 12.68
CA GLY A 145 30.21 10.31 11.84
C GLY A 145 31.33 9.27 11.95
N GLU A 146 31.52 8.68 13.13
CA GLU A 146 32.44 7.54 13.30
C GLU A 146 31.93 6.32 12.53
N LEU A 147 30.62 6.04 12.56
CA LEU A 147 30.06 4.93 11.79
C LEU A 147 30.09 5.16 10.28
N GLU A 148 30.01 6.41 9.82
CA GLU A 148 30.18 6.75 8.39
C GLU A 148 31.59 6.46 7.86
N SER A 149 32.60 6.62 8.72
CA SER A 149 34.00 6.35 8.38
C SER A 149 34.45 4.91 8.71
N GLY A 150 33.75 4.25 9.64
CA GLY A 150 33.97 2.86 10.05
C GLY A 150 34.06 2.72 11.57
N CYS A 151 33.32 1.76 12.13
CA CYS A 151 33.37 1.47 13.55
C CYS A 151 34.79 1.06 13.99
N ARG A 152 35.34 1.73 15.01
CA ARG A 152 36.70 1.48 15.54
C ARG A 152 37.00 0.06 16.03
N PHE A 153 35.97 -0.76 16.24
CA PHE A 153 36.11 -2.11 16.81
C PHE A 153 35.88 -3.23 15.81
N CYS A 154 35.13 -3.00 14.73
CA CYS A 154 34.76 -4.04 13.78
C CYS A 154 34.74 -3.56 12.33
N ASP A 155 35.22 -2.34 12.07
CA ASP A 155 35.32 -1.66 10.78
C ASP A 155 34.02 -1.58 9.98
N THR A 156 32.87 -1.85 10.61
CA THR A 156 31.56 -1.72 9.98
C THR A 156 31.32 -0.26 9.63
N GLN A 157 31.22 0.03 8.34
CA GLN A 157 30.85 1.33 7.80
C GLN A 157 29.34 1.42 7.58
N PHE A 158 28.83 2.63 7.71
CA PHE A 158 27.43 2.94 7.57
C PHE A 158 27.22 4.05 6.54
N LEU A 159 26.28 3.87 5.61
CA LEU A 159 25.95 4.88 4.61
C LEU A 159 24.55 5.42 4.87
N MET A 160 24.38 6.74 5.00
CA MET A 160 23.06 7.37 5.18
C MET A 160 22.05 6.99 4.09
N SER A 161 22.52 6.70 2.87
CA SER A 161 21.69 6.18 1.76
C SER A 161 21.07 4.79 2.04
N GLU A 162 21.58 4.06 3.03
CA GLU A 162 21.00 2.81 3.53
C GLU A 162 19.89 3.05 4.54
N LEU A 163 19.74 4.27 5.07
CA LEU A 163 18.68 4.66 5.99
C LEU A 163 17.58 5.46 5.32
N PHE A 164 17.92 6.40 4.45
CA PHE A 164 16.96 7.24 3.73
C PHE A 164 17.43 7.54 2.29
N PRO A 165 16.51 7.73 1.33
CA PRO A 165 15.07 7.57 1.48
C PRO A 165 14.64 6.09 1.59
N LYS A 166 13.47 5.86 2.18
CA LYS A 166 12.83 4.53 2.27
C LYS A 166 11.41 4.53 1.77
N VAL A 167 11.04 3.44 1.11
CA VAL A 167 9.67 3.15 0.75
C VAL A 167 9.00 2.47 1.92
N MET A 168 8.12 3.22 2.58
CA MET A 168 7.35 2.75 3.73
C MET A 168 6.21 1.82 3.29
N ASN A 169 5.60 2.13 2.14
CA ASN A 169 4.41 1.44 1.67
C ASN A 169 4.28 1.52 0.16
N ILE A 170 3.57 0.54 -0.41
CA ILE A 170 3.17 0.53 -1.82
C ILE A 170 1.66 0.37 -1.95
N PHE A 171 1.11 1.06 -2.94
CA PHE A 171 -0.27 0.90 -3.39
C PHE A 171 -0.23 0.48 -4.86
N ILE A 172 -0.95 -0.59 -5.17
CA ILE A 172 -1.03 -1.11 -6.53
C ILE A 172 -2.29 -0.56 -7.19
N GLY A 173 -2.09 0.31 -8.18
CA GLY A 173 -3.16 0.83 -9.03
C GLY A 173 -3.49 -0.19 -10.12
N ARG A 174 -4.56 -0.98 -9.94
CA ARG A 174 -5.00 -1.95 -10.94
C ARG A 174 -5.60 -1.23 -12.14
N LYS A 175 -4.91 -1.26 -13.29
CA LYS A 175 -5.44 -0.76 -14.57
C LYS A 175 -5.94 -1.95 -15.36
N LYS A 176 -7.21 -2.31 -15.17
CA LYS A 176 -7.87 -3.23 -16.11
C LYS A 176 -7.98 -2.54 -17.45
N ASP A 177 -7.31 -3.08 -18.47
CA ASP A 177 -7.56 -2.67 -19.85
C ASP A 177 -8.98 -3.11 -20.22
N ASN A 178 -9.91 -2.18 -20.03
CA ASN A 178 -11.30 -2.38 -20.37
C ASN A 178 -11.56 -2.15 -21.86
N SER A 179 -10.56 -1.83 -22.69
CA SER A 179 -10.77 -1.57 -24.12
C SER A 179 -11.46 -2.71 -24.87
N PRO A 180 -11.10 -4.01 -24.74
CA PRO A 180 -11.84 -5.08 -25.41
C PRO A 180 -13.27 -5.22 -24.88
N LYS A 181 -13.46 -5.11 -23.56
CA LYS A 181 -14.80 -5.13 -22.94
C LYS A 181 -15.65 -3.95 -23.42
N ASN A 182 -15.06 -2.75 -23.51
CA ASN A 182 -15.73 -1.53 -23.94
C ASN A 182 -16.13 -1.62 -25.41
N LYS A 183 -15.27 -2.13 -26.29
CA LYS A 183 -15.61 -2.38 -27.70
C LYS A 183 -16.76 -3.38 -27.83
N ARG A 184 -16.72 -4.48 -27.05
CA ARG A 184 -17.80 -5.47 -27.01
C ARG A 184 -19.11 -4.88 -26.50
N ASP A 185 -19.06 -4.17 -25.38
CA ASP A 185 -20.22 -3.52 -24.78
C ASP A 185 -20.83 -2.46 -25.71
N PHE A 186 -19.99 -1.68 -26.41
CA PHE A 186 -20.42 -0.71 -27.41
C PHE A 186 -21.13 -1.39 -28.59
N ALA A 187 -20.56 -2.46 -29.13
CA ALA A 187 -21.18 -3.23 -30.20
C ALA A 187 -22.54 -3.84 -29.78
N ILE A 188 -22.63 -4.37 -28.55
CA ILE A 188 -23.89 -4.88 -28.00
C ILE A 188 -24.93 -3.77 -27.87
N CYS A 189 -24.57 -2.61 -27.29
CA CYS A 189 -25.49 -1.49 -27.15
C CYS A 189 -25.97 -0.95 -28.51
N LEU A 190 -25.07 -0.87 -29.50
CA LEU A 190 -25.45 -0.52 -30.88
C LEU A 190 -26.42 -1.52 -31.49
N ALA A 191 -26.15 -2.83 -31.37
CA ALA A 191 -27.05 -3.85 -31.89
C ALA A 191 -28.44 -3.81 -31.22
N VAL A 192 -28.48 -3.61 -29.90
CA VAL A 192 -29.74 -3.47 -29.13
C VAL A 192 -30.51 -2.21 -29.52
N GLY A 193 -29.84 -1.15 -29.94
CA GLY A 193 -30.52 0.05 -30.48
C GLY A 193 -31.00 -0.12 -31.92
N ILE A 194 -30.14 -0.66 -32.80
CA ILE A 194 -30.38 -0.73 -34.25
C ILE A 194 -31.37 -1.82 -34.62
N VAL A 195 -31.26 -3.04 -34.07
CA VAL A 195 -32.08 -4.18 -34.50
C VAL A 195 -33.59 -3.95 -34.22
N PRO A 196 -34.02 -3.52 -33.03
CA PRO A 196 -35.44 -3.26 -32.78
C PRO A 196 -35.98 -2.10 -33.61
N MET A 197 -35.19 -1.04 -33.82
CA MET A 197 -35.61 0.11 -34.63
C MET A 197 -35.71 -0.23 -36.12
N LEU A 198 -34.84 -1.09 -36.63
CA LEU A 198 -34.96 -1.62 -37.99
C LEU A 198 -36.21 -2.49 -38.14
N ILE A 199 -36.49 -3.38 -37.19
CA ILE A 199 -37.72 -4.21 -37.21
C ILE A 199 -38.95 -3.31 -37.16
N TYR A 200 -38.98 -2.31 -36.28
CA TYR A 200 -40.07 -1.35 -36.19
C TYR A 200 -40.25 -0.58 -37.51
N ALA A 201 -39.16 -0.04 -38.06
CA ALA A 201 -39.18 0.72 -39.32
C ALA A 201 -39.75 -0.13 -40.48
N LEU A 202 -39.33 -1.40 -40.57
CA LEU A 202 -39.82 -2.35 -41.58
C LEU A 202 -41.31 -2.69 -41.42
N ILE A 203 -41.82 -2.75 -40.18
CA ILE A 203 -43.25 -2.98 -39.90
C ILE A 203 -44.08 -1.73 -40.20
N SER A 204 -43.55 -0.54 -39.92
CA SER A 204 -44.29 0.72 -40.06
C SER A 204 -44.57 1.15 -41.50
N GLY A 205 -43.93 0.52 -42.50
CA GLY A 205 -44.25 0.63 -43.92
C GLY A 205 -44.17 2.06 -44.49
N SER A 206 -43.07 2.40 -45.16
CA SER A 206 -42.97 3.63 -45.97
C SER A 206 -42.68 3.29 -47.45
N ASP A 207 -42.95 4.24 -48.35
CA ASP A 207 -42.85 4.05 -49.81
C ASP A 207 -41.41 3.81 -50.30
N SER A 208 -40.39 4.18 -49.51
CA SER A 208 -38.97 3.99 -49.83
C SER A 208 -38.27 3.08 -48.81
N LEU A 209 -37.91 1.87 -49.26
CA LEU A 209 -37.16 0.90 -48.46
C LEU A 209 -35.81 1.48 -47.98
N ALA A 210 -35.14 2.26 -48.83
CA ALA A 210 -33.83 2.83 -48.52
C ALA A 210 -33.90 3.87 -47.39
N GLU A 211 -34.92 4.74 -47.41
CA GLU A 211 -35.14 5.73 -46.34
C GLU A 211 -35.55 5.06 -45.03
N THR A 212 -36.36 4.00 -45.11
CA THR A 212 -36.78 3.20 -43.95
C THR A 212 -35.58 2.58 -43.22
N ILE A 213 -34.68 1.95 -43.98
CA ILE A 213 -33.47 1.32 -43.44
C ILE A 213 -32.52 2.39 -42.87
N ALA A 214 -32.32 3.49 -43.60
CA ALA A 214 -31.47 4.59 -43.15
C ALA A 214 -31.98 5.21 -41.84
N ALA A 215 -33.28 5.48 -41.74
CA ALA A 215 -33.90 6.00 -40.52
C ALA A 215 -33.75 5.04 -39.34
N GLY A 216 -34.00 3.74 -39.54
CA GLY A 216 -33.84 2.73 -38.49
C GLY A 216 -32.40 2.61 -37.97
N ILE A 217 -31.41 2.68 -38.87
CA ILE A 217 -29.98 2.66 -38.49
C ILE A 217 -29.59 3.93 -37.73
N ILE A 218 -30.01 5.11 -38.20
CA ILE A 218 -29.65 6.38 -37.57
C ILE A 218 -30.29 6.49 -36.19
N THR A 219 -31.62 6.31 -36.08
CA THR A 219 -32.33 6.42 -34.81
C THR A 219 -31.90 5.32 -33.84
N GLY A 220 -31.77 4.09 -34.32
CA GLY A 220 -31.25 2.98 -33.51
C GLY A 220 -29.80 3.17 -33.08
N GLY A 221 -28.96 3.77 -33.92
CA GLY A 221 -27.59 4.13 -33.61
C GLY A 221 -27.50 5.15 -32.49
N VAL A 222 -28.32 6.21 -32.54
CA VAL A 222 -28.40 7.21 -31.46
C VAL A 222 -28.82 6.55 -30.14
N ILE A 223 -29.87 5.73 -30.15
CA ILE A 223 -30.33 4.99 -28.96
C ILE A 223 -29.21 4.10 -28.42
N GLY A 224 -28.51 3.36 -29.29
CA GLY A 224 -27.42 2.48 -28.90
C GLY A 224 -26.24 3.22 -28.26
N VAL A 225 -25.86 4.38 -28.81
CA VAL A 225 -24.82 5.24 -28.22
C VAL A 225 -25.28 5.77 -26.86
N SER A 226 -26.52 6.23 -26.74
CA SER A 226 -27.09 6.69 -25.46
C SER A 226 -27.08 5.60 -24.38
N LEU A 227 -27.45 4.37 -24.72
CA LEU A 227 -27.39 3.22 -23.80
C LEU A 227 -25.96 2.92 -23.35
N PHE A 228 -25.00 2.98 -24.26
CA PHE A 228 -23.59 2.78 -23.92
C PHE A 228 -23.07 3.88 -22.96
N VAL A 229 -23.37 5.15 -23.24
CA VAL A 229 -22.99 6.27 -22.38
C VAL A 229 -23.63 6.13 -21.01
N PHE A 230 -24.92 5.78 -20.93
CA PHE A 230 -25.63 5.57 -19.67
C PHE A 230 -25.01 4.42 -18.86
N LYS A 231 -24.68 3.30 -19.51
CA LYS A 231 -23.96 2.19 -18.87
C LYS A 231 -22.61 2.66 -18.30
N LYS A 232 -21.84 3.44 -19.06
CA LYS A 232 -20.55 3.98 -18.60
C LYS A 232 -20.71 4.99 -17.47
N MET A 233 -21.77 5.77 -17.48
CA MET A 233 -22.13 6.67 -16.41
C MET A 233 -22.41 5.89 -15.11
N ILE A 234 -23.21 4.82 -15.16
CA ILE A 234 -23.44 3.93 -14.00
C ILE A 234 -22.13 3.31 -13.50
N GLU A 235 -21.28 2.77 -14.39
CA GLU A 235 -19.99 2.20 -13.99
C GLU A 235 -19.09 3.24 -13.30
N THR A 236 -19.09 4.49 -13.79
CA THR A 236 -18.33 5.60 -13.21
C THR A 236 -18.88 5.99 -11.84
N PHE A 237 -20.20 6.10 -11.70
CA PHE A 237 -20.83 6.35 -10.40
C PHE A 237 -20.59 5.22 -9.41
N ALA A 238 -20.59 3.97 -9.84
CA ALA A 238 -20.25 2.83 -8.98
C ALA A 238 -18.79 2.91 -8.50
N LEU A 239 -17.86 3.31 -9.38
CA LEU A 239 -16.45 3.52 -9.02
C LEU A 239 -16.30 4.69 -8.04
N MET A 240 -16.99 5.81 -8.29
CA MET A 240 -16.99 6.98 -7.40
C MET A 240 -17.61 6.65 -6.05
N GLY A 241 -18.69 5.86 -6.02
CA GLY A 241 -19.30 5.34 -4.80
C GLY A 241 -18.33 4.45 -4.03
N LYS A 242 -17.54 3.61 -4.73
CA LYS A 242 -16.49 2.79 -4.11
C LYS A 242 -15.40 3.65 -3.48
N THR A 243 -14.86 4.65 -4.19
CA THR A 243 -13.80 5.53 -3.66
C THR A 243 -14.32 6.43 -2.54
N ALA A 244 -15.60 6.79 -2.56
CA ALA A 244 -16.25 7.52 -1.48
C ALA A 244 -16.49 6.67 -0.21
N ARG A 245 -16.43 5.33 -0.28
CA ARG A 245 -16.57 4.47 0.91
C ARG A 245 -15.46 4.79 1.90
N GLY A 246 -15.84 5.12 3.13
CA GLY A 246 -14.93 5.58 4.19
C GLY A 246 -14.87 7.11 4.31
N GLY A 247 -15.30 7.86 3.29
CA GLY A 247 -15.33 9.33 3.33
C GLY A 247 -16.22 9.90 4.43
N SER A 248 -17.33 9.23 4.76
CA SER A 248 -18.19 9.62 5.90
C SER A 248 -17.46 9.53 7.25
N GLN A 249 -16.39 8.75 7.34
CA GLN A 249 -15.57 8.59 8.55
C GLN A 249 -14.43 9.62 8.61
N ALA A 250 -14.25 10.48 7.61
CA ALA A 250 -13.13 11.42 7.58
C ALA A 250 -13.15 12.37 8.79
N LEU A 251 -14.30 13.00 9.06
CA LEU A 251 -14.48 13.91 10.19
C LEU A 251 -14.28 13.21 11.55
N SER A 252 -14.88 12.03 11.75
CA SER A 252 -14.70 11.28 12.98
C SER A 252 -13.26 10.80 13.15
N SER A 253 -12.59 10.43 12.06
CA SER A 253 -11.19 10.01 12.08
C SER A 253 -10.30 11.17 12.51
N VAL A 254 -10.50 12.36 11.94
CA VAL A 254 -9.77 13.58 12.34
C VAL A 254 -9.96 13.85 13.83
N HIS A 255 -11.19 13.73 14.34
CA HIS A 255 -11.45 13.89 15.77
C HIS A 255 -10.65 12.90 16.63
N TYR A 256 -10.70 11.59 16.33
CA TYR A 256 -9.98 10.59 17.12
C TYR A 256 -8.45 10.69 17.00
N LEU A 257 -7.94 10.97 15.80
CA LEU A 257 -6.52 11.19 15.56
C LEU A 257 -6.02 12.43 16.33
N SER A 258 -6.82 13.51 16.36
CA SER A 258 -6.51 14.70 17.15
C SER A 258 -6.48 14.40 18.66
N LYS A 259 -7.33 13.47 19.13
CA LYS A 259 -7.31 13.01 20.52
C LYS A 259 -6.01 12.29 20.84
N ILE A 260 -5.53 11.39 19.96
CA ILE A 260 -4.23 10.71 20.16
C ILE A 260 -3.11 11.75 20.19
N LYS A 261 -3.10 12.69 19.23
CA LYS A 261 -2.09 13.75 19.14
C LYS A 261 -2.01 14.66 20.38
N ARG A 262 -3.12 14.84 21.11
CA ARG A 262 -3.11 15.60 22.37
C ARG A 262 -2.39 14.86 23.51
N HIS A 263 -2.41 13.53 23.50
CA HIS A 263 -1.71 12.71 24.48
C HIS A 263 -0.29 12.36 24.06
N ASP A 264 -0.04 12.30 22.76
CA ASP A 264 1.27 12.07 22.15
C ASP A 264 1.55 13.18 21.14
N PRO A 265 2.23 14.26 21.55
CA PRO A 265 2.55 15.38 20.66
C PRO A 265 3.34 14.96 19.41
N GLU A 266 4.09 13.84 19.49
CA GLU A 266 4.89 13.27 18.42
C GLU A 266 4.11 12.33 17.50
N PHE A 267 2.83 12.12 17.78
CA PHE A 267 1.96 11.29 16.95
C PHE A 267 1.84 11.86 15.54
N SER A 268 2.17 11.03 14.55
CA SER A 268 1.91 11.26 13.14
C SER A 268 0.74 10.41 12.67
N THR A 269 -0.32 11.07 12.19
CA THR A 269 -1.50 10.42 11.60
C THR A 269 -1.13 9.47 10.45
N GLU A 270 -0.23 9.91 9.59
CA GLU A 270 0.14 9.14 8.40
C GLU A 270 1.05 7.97 8.77
N TYR A 271 1.99 8.16 9.71
CA TYR A 271 2.75 7.04 10.27
C TYR A 271 1.80 5.99 10.87
N PHE A 272 0.81 6.42 11.66
CA PHE A 272 -0.18 5.52 12.23
C PHE A 272 -0.97 4.78 11.15
N ARG A 273 -1.36 5.48 10.07
CA ARG A 273 -2.02 4.88 8.92
C ARG A 273 -1.12 3.86 8.24
N ASP A 274 0.12 4.17 7.93
CA ASP A 274 1.07 3.27 7.25
C ASP A 274 1.46 2.07 8.12
N LYS A 275 1.60 2.26 9.43
CA LYS A 275 1.76 1.18 10.40
C LYS A 275 0.52 0.29 10.41
N ALA A 276 -0.66 0.90 10.37
CA ALA A 276 -1.94 0.35 9.93
C ALA A 276 -1.84 -0.79 8.91
N ILE A 277 -1.38 -0.36 7.74
CA ILE A 277 -1.29 -1.15 6.52
C ILE A 277 -0.30 -2.29 6.70
N SER A 278 0.89 -1.96 7.21
CA SER A 278 1.98 -2.90 7.39
C SER A 278 1.61 -4.03 8.34
N LEU A 279 1.06 -3.70 9.51
CA LEU A 279 0.63 -4.67 10.50
C LEU A 279 -0.49 -5.59 9.97
N PHE A 280 -1.46 -5.05 9.24
CA PHE A 280 -2.51 -5.85 8.62
C PHE A 280 -1.93 -6.85 7.60
N ARG A 281 -1.05 -6.38 6.71
CA ARG A 281 -0.41 -7.24 5.71
C ARG A 281 0.46 -8.31 6.37
N MET A 282 1.25 -7.96 7.39
CA MET A 282 2.04 -8.93 8.16
C MET A 282 1.15 -10.01 8.78
N ALA A 283 0.03 -9.62 9.42
CA ALA A 283 -0.88 -10.56 10.05
C ALA A 283 -1.57 -11.49 9.05
N VAL A 284 -1.99 -10.98 7.88
CA VAL A 284 -2.69 -11.77 6.86
C VAL A 284 -1.74 -12.64 6.04
N TYR A 285 -0.51 -12.19 5.80
CA TYR A 285 0.47 -12.96 5.04
C TYR A 285 1.20 -14.00 5.88
N SER A 286 1.31 -13.80 7.19
CA SER A 286 1.89 -14.81 8.08
C SER A 286 1.06 -16.10 8.09
N LYS A 287 1.76 -17.23 8.18
CA LYS A 287 1.14 -18.55 8.43
C LYS A 287 0.48 -18.59 9.80
N ASN A 288 1.08 -17.93 10.79
CA ASN A 288 0.56 -17.79 12.15
C ASN A 288 0.80 -16.36 12.64
N ALA A 289 -0.25 -15.55 12.65
CA ALA A 289 -0.16 -14.15 13.06
C ALA A 289 0.30 -14.00 14.53
N GLY A 290 -0.09 -14.91 15.42
CA GLY A 290 0.25 -14.85 16.85
C GLY A 290 1.73 -15.14 17.18
N GLU A 291 2.51 -15.60 16.21
CA GLU A 291 3.97 -15.72 16.35
C GLU A 291 4.69 -14.38 16.15
N LEU A 292 4.06 -13.42 15.47
CA LEU A 292 4.59 -12.07 15.31
C LEU A 292 4.41 -11.30 16.62
N THR A 293 5.47 -10.66 17.10
CA THR A 293 5.41 -9.85 18.33
C THR A 293 4.42 -8.69 18.22
N CYS A 294 4.25 -8.16 17.00
CA CYS A 294 3.36 -7.05 16.70
C CYS A 294 1.90 -7.46 16.49
N CYS A 295 1.56 -8.75 16.65
CA CYS A 295 0.20 -9.25 16.53
C CYS A 295 -0.16 -10.18 17.68
N LYS A 296 -1.06 -9.73 18.54
CA LYS A 296 -1.54 -10.44 19.73
C LYS A 296 -2.83 -11.23 19.48
N CYS A 297 -3.22 -11.42 18.22
CA CYS A 297 -4.43 -12.15 17.82
C CYS A 297 -4.17 -13.13 16.67
N GLN A 298 -5.08 -14.07 16.49
CA GLN A 298 -5.10 -14.92 15.29
C GLN A 298 -5.84 -14.23 14.14
N CYS A 299 -5.39 -14.47 12.91
CA CYS A 299 -6.08 -13.95 11.73
C CYS A 299 -7.35 -14.77 11.44
N PRO A 300 -8.51 -14.15 11.19
CA PRO A 300 -9.73 -14.87 10.83
C PRO A 300 -9.57 -15.76 9.59
N LYS A 301 -10.15 -16.97 9.61
CA LYS A 301 -10.11 -17.91 8.46
C LYS A 301 -10.59 -17.30 7.15
N LYS A 302 -11.53 -16.37 7.19
CA LYS A 302 -12.04 -15.67 5.98
C LYS A 302 -11.00 -14.81 5.27
N LEU A 303 -9.91 -14.44 5.95
CA LEU A 303 -8.79 -13.67 5.40
C LEU A 303 -7.62 -14.57 4.97
N ALA A 304 -7.68 -15.87 5.28
CA ALA A 304 -6.61 -16.81 4.97
C ALA A 304 -6.35 -16.91 3.46
N ASP A 305 -7.40 -16.79 2.64
CA ASP A 305 -7.33 -16.88 1.17
C ASP A 305 -6.68 -15.64 0.52
N ILE A 306 -6.42 -14.54 1.27
CA ILE A 306 -5.86 -13.29 0.73
C ILE A 306 -4.35 -13.42 0.45
N ILE A 307 -3.94 -13.29 -0.81
CA ILE A 307 -2.52 -13.34 -1.24
C ILE A 307 -1.93 -11.95 -1.53
N GLU A 308 -2.79 -10.94 -1.70
CA GLU A 308 -2.39 -9.55 -1.88
C GLU A 308 -3.50 -8.63 -1.36
N ALA A 309 -3.11 -7.54 -0.70
CA ALA A 309 -4.03 -6.54 -0.17
C ALA A 309 -3.52 -5.11 -0.39
N ASP A 310 -4.32 -4.32 -1.09
CA ASP A 310 -4.11 -2.90 -1.35
C ASP A 310 -5.15 -2.06 -0.63
N ILE A 311 -4.72 -1.05 0.11
CA ILE A 311 -5.63 -0.18 0.84
C ILE A 311 -5.95 1.03 0.00
N TYR A 312 -7.23 1.25 -0.30
CA TYR A 312 -7.67 2.45 -1.01
C TYR A 312 -8.33 3.47 -0.07
N ASN A 313 -8.78 3.06 1.12
CA ASN A 313 -9.25 3.99 2.14
C ASN A 313 -9.01 3.47 3.58
N PHE A 314 -8.94 4.39 4.54
CA PHE A 314 -8.67 4.13 5.95
C PHE A 314 -9.57 5.01 6.81
N GLY A 315 -10.14 4.44 7.88
CA GLY A 315 -10.94 5.20 8.84
C GLY A 315 -10.64 4.80 10.28
N VAL A 316 -10.72 5.75 11.19
CA VAL A 316 -10.66 5.51 12.64
C VAL A 316 -12.08 5.58 13.20
N ASN A 317 -12.56 4.45 13.71
CA ASN A 317 -13.91 4.29 14.23
C ASN A 317 -14.02 4.80 15.68
N SER A 318 -13.00 4.55 16.50
CA SER A 318 -12.93 5.04 17.88
C SER A 318 -11.51 5.01 18.44
N CYS A 319 -11.27 5.81 19.48
CA CYS A 319 -10.04 5.81 20.25
C CYS A 319 -10.32 5.93 21.75
N LYS A 320 -9.93 4.90 22.51
CA LYS A 320 -10.06 4.82 23.97
C LYS A 320 -8.68 4.86 24.60
N ILE A 321 -8.42 5.89 25.39
CA ILE A 321 -7.18 6.07 26.14
C ILE A 321 -7.55 5.94 27.62
N LYS A 322 -6.97 4.94 28.29
CA LYS A 322 -7.12 4.67 29.73
C LYS A 322 -5.80 4.13 30.25
N ASP A 323 -5.39 4.59 31.44
CA ASP A 323 -4.17 4.11 32.11
C ASP A 323 -2.95 4.09 31.19
N GLU A 324 -2.77 5.18 30.43
CA GLU A 324 -1.67 5.35 29.46
C GLU A 324 -1.66 4.32 28.31
N VAL A 325 -2.74 3.57 28.12
CA VAL A 325 -2.93 2.64 27.01
C VAL A 325 -3.95 3.20 26.04
N CYS A 326 -3.53 3.37 24.79
CA CYS A 326 -4.41 3.77 23.70
C CYS A 326 -4.86 2.55 22.89
N ASN A 327 -6.18 2.38 22.80
CA ASN A 327 -6.84 1.39 21.97
C ASN A 327 -7.56 2.11 20.82
N ALA A 328 -7.10 1.89 19.59
CA ALA A 328 -7.68 2.46 18.39
C ALA A 328 -8.41 1.36 17.58
N ASP A 329 -9.67 1.61 17.25
CA ASP A 329 -10.47 0.76 16.37
C ASP A 329 -10.47 1.38 14.97
N VAL A 330 -9.90 0.68 13.99
CA VAL A 330 -9.73 1.17 12.63
C VAL A 330 -10.48 0.30 11.62
N THR A 331 -10.90 0.91 10.52
CA THR A 331 -11.45 0.23 9.34
C THR A 331 -10.50 0.39 8.17
N LEU A 332 -10.11 -0.75 7.58
CA LEU A 332 -9.35 -0.82 6.34
C LEU A 332 -10.31 -1.13 5.18
N TYR A 333 -10.26 -0.31 4.14
CA TYR A 333 -10.98 -0.54 2.89
C TYR A 333 -9.99 -1.00 1.83
N LEU A 334 -10.17 -2.24 1.37
CA LEU A 334 -9.16 -3.01 0.69
C LEU A 334 -9.62 -3.44 -0.69
N ASP A 335 -8.72 -3.43 -1.66
CA ASP A 335 -8.79 -4.26 -2.85
C ASP A 335 -7.84 -5.44 -2.67
N THR A 336 -8.36 -6.65 -2.74
CA THR A 336 -7.63 -7.88 -2.38
C THR A 336 -7.64 -8.87 -3.53
N LEU A 337 -6.61 -9.72 -3.56
CA LEU A 337 -6.58 -10.94 -4.37
C LEU A 337 -6.77 -12.14 -3.45
N HIS A 338 -7.77 -12.95 -3.75
CA HIS A 338 -8.06 -14.20 -3.06
C HIS A 338 -7.68 -15.39 -3.93
N TYR A 339 -6.86 -16.30 -3.41
CA TYR A 339 -6.60 -17.59 -4.05
C TYR A 339 -7.41 -18.69 -3.37
N LYS A 340 -8.31 -19.31 -4.13
CA LYS A 340 -9.14 -20.42 -3.65
C LYS A 340 -9.48 -21.37 -4.79
N ASN A 341 -9.29 -22.67 -4.55
CA ASN A 341 -9.60 -23.74 -5.51
C ASN A 341 -8.92 -23.52 -6.87
N GLY A 342 -7.62 -23.20 -6.88
CA GLY A 342 -6.84 -22.99 -8.10
C GLY A 342 -7.15 -21.70 -8.87
N LYS A 343 -7.98 -20.80 -8.31
CA LYS A 343 -8.40 -19.58 -8.99
C LYS A 343 -8.12 -18.34 -8.15
N ILE A 344 -7.68 -17.29 -8.83
CA ILE A 344 -7.49 -15.96 -8.23
C ILE A 344 -8.72 -15.10 -8.52
N LYS A 345 -9.25 -14.45 -7.48
CA LYS A 345 -10.40 -13.55 -7.58
C LYS A 345 -10.09 -12.22 -6.93
N ASP A 346 -10.35 -11.14 -7.67
CA ASP A 346 -10.42 -9.79 -7.11
C ASP A 346 -11.62 -9.67 -6.17
N ARG A 347 -11.40 -9.05 -5.01
CA ARG A 347 -12.47 -8.62 -4.11
C ARG A 347 -12.21 -7.22 -3.59
N THR A 348 -13.28 -6.57 -3.16
CA THR A 348 -13.21 -5.37 -2.33
C THR A 348 -13.64 -5.77 -0.93
N ASP A 349 -12.69 -5.81 0.01
CA ASP A 349 -12.92 -6.19 1.39
C ASP A 349 -12.97 -4.98 2.31
N LYS A 350 -13.71 -5.14 3.42
CA LYS A 350 -13.72 -4.20 4.53
C LYS A 350 -13.36 -4.97 5.78
N VAL A 351 -12.26 -4.57 6.42
CA VAL A 351 -11.75 -5.23 7.63
C VAL A 351 -11.73 -4.23 8.76
N ARG A 352 -12.14 -4.65 9.96
CA ARG A 352 -11.91 -3.87 11.18
C ARG A 352 -10.73 -4.47 11.94
N MET A 353 -9.90 -3.61 12.50
CA MET A 353 -8.72 -4.00 13.24
C MET A 353 -8.59 -3.15 14.50
N ASN A 354 -8.26 -3.80 15.61
CA ASN A 354 -7.95 -3.08 16.86
C ASN A 354 -6.44 -3.01 17.04
N MET A 355 -5.96 -1.79 17.23
CA MET A 355 -4.57 -1.50 17.50
C MET A 355 -4.40 -0.98 18.92
N ARG A 356 -3.29 -1.34 19.54
CA ARG A 356 -2.93 -0.88 20.88
C ARG A 356 -1.51 -0.35 20.92
N LYS A 357 -1.29 0.71 21.69
CA LYS A 357 0.03 1.24 22.04
C LYS A 357 -0.02 1.79 23.46
N ARG A 358 1.05 1.64 24.25
CA ARG A 358 1.23 2.38 25.50
C ARG A 358 1.81 3.76 25.18
N ILE A 359 1.13 4.82 25.59
CA ILE A 359 1.54 6.21 25.36
C ILE A 359 2.28 6.75 26.60
N LYS A 360 3.14 5.94 27.21
CA LYS A 360 4.04 6.41 28.29
C LYS A 360 5.19 7.26 27.76
N LYS A 361 5.62 6.95 26.54
CA LYS A 361 6.69 7.63 25.83
C LYS A 361 6.09 8.26 24.56
N PRO A 362 6.54 9.47 24.18
CA PRO A 362 6.19 10.03 22.88
C PRO A 362 6.52 9.05 21.75
N THR A 363 5.78 9.10 20.64
CA THR A 363 6.12 8.29 19.48
C THR A 363 7.54 8.61 19.01
N GLU A 364 8.44 7.63 19.13
CA GLU A 364 9.75 7.69 18.52
C GLU A 364 9.60 7.41 17.03
N LEU A 365 9.44 8.49 16.24
CA LEU A 365 9.44 8.38 14.77
C LEU A 365 10.81 7.90 14.26
N GLY A 366 11.87 8.05 15.08
CA GLY A 366 13.11 7.27 15.03
C GLY A 366 14.01 7.55 13.83
N PHE A 367 15.21 8.08 14.07
CA PHE A 367 16.37 7.83 13.23
C PHE A 367 17.03 6.55 13.74
N SER A 368 16.73 5.37 13.16
CA SER A 368 17.31 4.10 13.61
C SER A 368 17.64 3.11 12.49
N PHE A 369 18.85 2.56 12.60
CA PHE A 369 19.55 1.64 11.69
C PHE A 369 18.89 0.26 11.55
N ARG A 370 18.18 -0.17 12.59
CA ARG A 370 17.22 -1.29 12.63
C ARG A 370 16.12 -0.88 13.63
N ALA A 371 14.86 -1.17 13.33
CA ALA A 371 13.63 -0.53 13.86
C ALA A 371 13.55 -0.25 15.37
N VAL A 372 14.38 -0.86 16.19
CA VAL A 372 14.33 -0.80 17.65
C VAL A 372 15.74 -0.78 18.23
N SER A 373 16.00 0.15 19.15
CA SER A 373 17.15 0.08 20.06
C SER A 373 16.74 -0.63 21.34
N CYS A 374 17.48 -1.66 21.75
CA CYS A 374 17.21 -2.38 22.98
C CYS A 374 17.45 -1.46 24.20
N PRO A 375 16.46 -1.25 25.10
CA PRO A 375 16.64 -0.39 26.26
C PRO A 375 17.73 -0.87 27.23
N SER A 376 18.03 -2.18 27.25
CA SER A 376 18.98 -2.78 28.18
C SER A 376 20.43 -2.71 27.71
N CYS A 377 20.68 -2.77 26.39
CA CYS A 377 22.05 -2.84 25.85
C CYS A 377 22.33 -1.90 24.67
N GLY A 378 21.34 -1.14 24.20
CA GLY A 378 21.47 -0.23 23.05
C GLY A 378 21.56 -0.91 21.68
N ALA A 379 21.57 -2.24 21.61
CA ALA A 379 21.70 -2.96 20.35
C ALA A 379 20.45 -2.85 19.48
N SER A 380 20.63 -2.71 18.16
CA SER A 380 19.53 -2.59 17.20
C SER A 380 19.13 -3.93 16.59
N PHE A 381 17.84 -4.27 16.61
CA PHE A 381 17.34 -5.55 16.09
C PHE A 381 15.91 -5.47 15.50
N ASP A 382 15.46 -6.55 14.86
CA ASP A 382 14.10 -6.66 14.33
C ASP A 382 13.11 -7.13 15.41
N ALA A 383 12.48 -6.16 16.08
CA ALA A 383 11.52 -6.44 17.13
C ALA A 383 10.24 -7.12 16.63
N HIS A 384 9.95 -7.17 15.32
CA HIS A 384 8.77 -7.87 14.79
C HIS A 384 8.92 -9.40 14.83
N LYS A 385 10.17 -9.89 14.77
CA LYS A 385 10.49 -11.34 14.75
C LYS A 385 11.00 -11.87 16.08
N ALA A 386 11.50 -11.00 16.97
CA ALA A 386 12.13 -11.41 18.22
C ALA A 386 11.43 -10.78 19.44
N LYS A 387 10.95 -11.64 20.35
CA LYS A 387 10.33 -11.23 21.64
C LYS A 387 11.35 -10.71 22.67
N ALA A 388 12.62 -11.05 22.47
CA ALA A 388 13.73 -10.64 23.31
C ALA A 388 14.89 -10.17 22.42
N CYS A 389 15.73 -9.30 22.97
CA CYS A 389 16.93 -8.84 22.30
C CYS A 389 17.85 -10.05 21.98
N PRO A 390 18.31 -10.22 20.73
CA PRO A 390 19.17 -11.35 20.39
C PRO A 390 20.58 -11.25 21.00
N PHE A 391 20.96 -10.08 21.52
CA PHE A 391 22.29 -9.82 22.07
C PHE A 391 22.34 -9.97 23.60
N CYS A 392 21.40 -9.36 24.32
CA CYS A 392 21.36 -9.39 25.78
C CYS A 392 20.22 -10.25 26.36
N HIS A 393 19.35 -10.80 25.50
CA HIS A 393 18.20 -11.63 25.89
C HIS A 393 17.16 -10.94 26.78
N ALA A 394 17.28 -9.64 27.01
CA ALA A 394 16.25 -8.86 27.68
C ALA A 394 14.94 -8.91 26.88
N GLU A 395 13.82 -9.09 27.58
CA GLU A 395 12.50 -9.03 26.99
C GLU A 395 12.24 -7.64 26.38
N TYR A 396 11.59 -7.62 25.21
CA TYR A 396 11.26 -6.39 24.52
C TYR A 396 9.75 -6.27 24.31
N ASP A 397 9.10 -5.43 25.13
CA ASP A 397 7.68 -5.10 24.95
C ASP A 397 7.53 -4.09 23.81
N ILE A 398 7.23 -4.60 22.62
CA ILE A 398 6.98 -3.77 21.43
C ILE A 398 5.82 -2.79 21.63
N GLU A 399 4.84 -3.08 22.51
CA GLU A 399 3.69 -2.20 22.76
C GLU A 399 4.09 -0.90 23.49
N GLU A 400 5.24 -0.87 24.17
CA GLU A 400 5.78 0.35 24.79
C GLU A 400 6.33 1.34 23.76
N ASN A 401 6.75 0.84 22.60
CA ASN A 401 7.51 1.63 21.63
C ASN A 401 6.73 1.84 20.32
N ASP A 402 5.89 0.87 19.93
CA ASP A 402 5.14 0.88 18.68
C ASP A 402 3.73 0.27 18.84
N TRP A 403 2.92 0.38 17.79
CA TRP A 403 1.58 -0.17 17.72
C TRP A 403 1.60 -1.68 17.48
N VAL A 404 0.72 -2.38 18.19
CA VAL A 404 0.45 -3.81 17.99
C VAL A 404 -0.99 -4.04 17.59
N VAL A 405 -1.24 -5.11 16.84
CA VAL A 405 -2.60 -5.59 16.54
C VAL A 405 -3.08 -6.46 17.69
N THR A 406 -4.32 -6.25 18.12
CA THR A 406 -4.95 -7.02 19.21
C THR A 406 -6.20 -7.78 18.78
N ASP A 407 -6.80 -7.40 17.65
CA ASP A 407 -7.95 -8.08 17.05
C ASP A 407 -8.06 -7.73 15.57
N ILE A 408 -8.53 -8.68 14.75
CA ILE A 408 -8.86 -8.48 13.33
C ILE A 408 -10.20 -9.16 13.08
N ARG A 409 -11.15 -8.45 12.47
CA ARG A 409 -12.52 -8.94 12.27
C ARG A 409 -13.17 -8.48 10.98
#